data_AF-A0A0M4SQC9-F1
#
_entry.id   AF-A0A0M4SQC9-F1
#
_cell.length_a   1.000
_cell.length_b   1.000
_cell.length_c   1.000
_cell.angle_alpha   90.00
_cell.angle_beta   90.00
_cell.angle_gamma   90.00
#
_symmetry.space_group_name_H-M   'P 1'
#
loop_
_entity.id
_entity.type
_entity.pdbx_description
1 polymer ?
#
loop_
_entity_poly.entity_id
_entity_poly.type
_entity_poly.pdbx_seq_one_letter_code
_entity_poly.pdbx_strand_id
1 'polypeptide(L)'
;MLSTPESNQEPVWSVIIRLLRWHKPEGRLILMIPALWAVVLAAAGQPPLPLVGVIVLGTLATSAAGCVVNDLWDKDIDPEVERTRDRPLASRALSIKVGIAVAIVALGCAAMLAFYLNPLSFWLSVAAVPVILLYPGAKRVFPVPQLVLSIAWGFAVLISWSAVTQNLSQPTWLLWGATILWTLGFDTVYAMSDREDDRRIGINSSALFFGNYAPDAIGIFFAGTILLLGWLGIEIHLHLAFWITLALASIGWGWQYWRLKQQDLPNAAYAQMFRQNVWIGFILLAGMIVGWL
;
A
#
# COMPACT_ATOMS: atom_id res chain seq x y z
N MET A 1 8.11 -52.67 7.40
CA MET A 1 7.18 -51.59 7.80
C MET A 1 7.63 -50.33 7.07
N LEU A 2 6.90 -49.92 6.03
CA LEU A 2 7.18 -48.67 5.33
C LEU A 2 6.67 -47.55 6.22
N SER A 3 7.58 -46.76 6.78
CA SER A 3 7.25 -45.49 7.42
C SER A 3 6.69 -44.57 6.34
N THR A 4 5.37 -44.40 6.30
CA THR A 4 4.76 -43.25 5.64
C THR A 4 5.43 -41.99 6.19
N PRO A 5 5.96 -41.08 5.36
CA PRO A 5 6.40 -39.78 5.86
C PRO A 5 5.17 -39.16 6.50
N GLU A 6 5.27 -38.74 7.76
CA GLU A 6 4.32 -37.79 8.33
C GLU A 6 4.38 -36.56 7.44
N SER A 7 3.44 -36.47 6.52
CA SER A 7 3.14 -35.25 5.78
C SER A 7 2.73 -34.25 6.84
N ASN A 8 3.70 -33.47 7.32
CA ASN A 8 3.49 -32.38 8.26
C ASN A 8 2.70 -31.29 7.50
N GLN A 9 1.39 -31.51 7.33
CA GLN A 9 0.52 -30.62 6.60
C GLN A 9 0.45 -29.32 7.39
N GLU A 10 0.85 -28.23 6.75
CA GLU A 10 0.78 -26.88 7.32
C GLU A 10 -0.65 -26.66 7.86
N PRO A 11 -0.85 -26.25 9.12
CA PRO A 11 -2.18 -26.12 9.67
C PRO A 11 -2.95 -25.00 8.96
N VAL A 12 -4.27 -25.19 8.76
CA VAL A 12 -5.11 -24.26 7.96
C VAL A 12 -4.98 -22.80 8.40
N TRP A 13 -4.86 -22.54 9.71
CA TRP A 13 -4.73 -21.19 10.24
C TRP A 13 -3.43 -20.50 9.79
N SER A 14 -2.31 -21.23 9.63
CA SER A 14 -1.05 -20.65 9.15
C SER A 14 -1.13 -20.34 7.66
N VAL A 15 -1.81 -21.19 6.89
CA VAL A 15 -2.08 -20.93 5.47
C VAL A 15 -2.98 -19.71 5.29
N ILE A 16 -3.96 -19.50 6.18
CA ILE A 16 -4.77 -18.26 6.22
C ILE A 16 -3.89 -17.05 6.55
N ILE A 17 -2.99 -17.13 7.53
CA ILE A 17 -2.02 -16.04 7.82
C ILE A 17 -1.18 -15.70 6.59
N ARG A 18 -0.80 -16.69 5.78
CA ARG A 18 -0.11 -16.47 4.51
C ARG A 18 -0.99 -15.79 3.48
N LEU A 19 -2.27 -16.18 3.36
CA LEU A 19 -3.26 -15.57 2.47
C LEU A 19 -3.47 -14.09 2.82
N LEU A 20 -3.62 -13.78 4.10
CA LEU A 20 -3.78 -12.41 4.61
C LEU A 20 -2.49 -11.57 4.55
N ARG A 21 -1.36 -12.16 4.12
CA ARG A 21 0.00 -11.57 4.18
C ARG A 21 0.44 -11.19 5.60
N TRP A 22 -0.14 -11.78 6.63
CA TRP A 22 0.18 -11.43 8.03
C TRP A 22 1.60 -11.80 8.46
N HIS A 23 2.22 -12.76 7.77
CA HIS A 23 3.64 -13.10 7.91
C HIS A 23 4.64 -12.05 7.33
N LYS A 24 4.19 -11.15 6.44
CA LYS A 24 5.02 -10.09 5.81
C LYS A 24 4.42 -8.71 6.08
N PRO A 25 4.92 -7.96 7.09
CA PRO A 25 4.26 -6.74 7.55
C PRO A 25 4.34 -5.57 6.57
N GLU A 26 5.27 -5.58 5.64
CA GLU A 26 5.68 -4.36 4.93
C GLU A 26 4.55 -3.78 4.08
N GLY A 27 3.83 -4.63 3.32
CA GLY A 27 2.71 -4.19 2.49
C GLY A 27 1.54 -3.57 3.27
N ARG A 28 1.19 -4.12 4.44
CA ARG A 28 0.12 -3.54 5.27
C ARG A 28 0.56 -2.29 6.01
N LEU A 29 1.83 -2.22 6.44
CA LEU A 29 2.38 -1.05 7.10
C LEU A 29 2.44 0.14 6.14
N ILE A 30 2.91 -0.07 4.90
CA ILE A 30 3.01 1.02 3.92
C ILE A 30 1.64 1.55 3.48
N LEU A 31 0.60 0.69 3.44
CA LEU A 31 -0.78 1.12 3.24
C LEU A 31 -1.34 1.92 4.43
N MET A 32 -0.94 1.56 5.66
CA MET A 32 -1.41 2.21 6.88
C MET A 32 -0.82 3.61 7.06
N ILE A 33 0.41 3.82 6.61
CA ILE A 33 1.15 5.07 6.82
C ILE A 33 0.39 6.32 6.33
N PRO A 34 -0.16 6.38 5.09
CA PRO A 34 -0.94 7.53 4.65
C PRO A 34 -2.20 7.79 5.49
N ALA A 35 -2.82 6.74 6.02
CA ALA A 35 -3.97 6.86 6.92
C ALA A 35 -3.55 7.55 8.23
N LEU A 36 -2.39 7.17 8.77
CA LEU A 36 -1.80 7.77 9.97
C LEU A 36 -1.34 9.20 9.73
N TRP A 37 -0.70 9.49 8.58
CA TRP A 37 -0.38 10.87 8.19
C TRP A 37 -1.64 11.74 8.18
N ALA A 38 -2.70 11.26 7.53
CA ALA A 38 -3.94 12.00 7.39
C ALA A 38 -4.61 12.29 8.73
N VAL A 39 -4.76 11.30 9.62
CA VAL A 39 -5.42 11.53 10.91
C VAL A 39 -4.59 12.43 11.83
N VAL A 40 -3.25 12.28 11.83
CA VAL A 40 -2.36 13.12 12.65
C VAL A 40 -2.40 14.57 12.18
N LEU A 41 -2.25 14.81 10.87
CA LEU A 41 -2.26 16.16 10.31
C LEU A 41 -3.63 16.82 10.43
N ALA A 42 -4.71 16.08 10.17
CA ALA A 42 -6.07 16.59 10.31
C ALA A 42 -6.43 16.94 11.76
N ALA A 43 -5.82 16.26 12.74
CA ALA A 43 -6.03 16.50 14.17
C ALA A 43 -4.95 17.38 14.83
N ALA A 44 -4.18 18.13 14.04
CA ALA A 44 -3.13 19.02 14.55
C ALA A 44 -2.14 18.32 15.52
N GLY A 45 -1.74 17.09 15.20
CA GLY A 45 -0.80 16.30 16.00
C GLY A 45 -1.43 15.54 17.18
N GLN A 46 -2.71 15.76 17.48
CA GLN A 46 -3.39 15.19 18.64
C GLN A 46 -4.66 14.40 18.26
N PRO A 47 -4.55 13.33 17.46
CA PRO A 47 -5.71 12.55 17.06
C PRO A 47 -6.32 11.80 18.26
N PRO A 48 -7.66 11.72 18.37
CA PRO A 48 -8.31 10.92 19.40
C PRO A 48 -7.88 9.44 19.31
N LEU A 49 -7.38 8.88 20.42
CA LEU A 49 -6.88 7.50 20.44
C LEU A 49 -7.88 6.44 19.94
N PRO A 50 -9.19 6.52 20.27
CA PRO A 50 -10.16 5.58 19.72
C PRO A 50 -10.25 5.64 18.18
N LEU A 51 -10.15 6.84 17.60
CA LEU A 51 -10.16 7.01 16.14
C LEU A 51 -8.90 6.42 15.51
N VAL A 52 -7.72 6.62 16.13
CA VAL A 52 -6.47 5.98 15.68
C VAL A 52 -6.61 4.45 15.70
N GLY A 53 -7.21 3.89 16.75
CA GLY A 53 -7.50 2.46 16.85
C GLY A 53 -8.40 1.97 15.71
N VAL A 54 -9.47 2.71 15.40
CA VAL A 54 -10.38 2.40 14.28
C VAL A 54 -9.65 2.44 12.93
N ILE A 55 -8.80 3.43 12.70
CA ILE A 55 -8.03 3.56 11.46
C ILE A 55 -7.02 2.42 11.31
N VAL A 56 -6.28 2.09 12.37
CA VAL A 56 -5.30 0.99 12.36
C VAL A 56 -6.00 -0.35 12.09
N LEU A 57 -7.03 -0.68 12.87
CA LEU A 57 -7.77 -1.93 12.71
C LEU A 57 -8.51 -1.99 11.37
N GLY A 58 -9.07 -0.87 10.91
CA GLY A 58 -9.77 -0.76 9.64
C GLY A 58 -8.81 -0.96 8.45
N THR A 59 -7.60 -0.41 8.54
CA THR A 59 -6.56 -0.63 7.52
C THR A 59 -6.11 -2.10 7.52
N LEU A 60 -5.93 -2.73 8.68
CA LEU A 60 -5.58 -4.16 8.76
C LEU A 60 -6.65 -5.05 8.14
N ALA A 61 -7.93 -4.79 8.43
CA ALA A 61 -9.07 -5.54 7.88
C ALA A 61 -9.21 -5.32 6.37
N THR A 62 -9.09 -4.08 5.90
CA THR A 62 -9.21 -3.73 4.48
C THR A 62 -8.02 -4.27 3.67
N SER A 63 -6.80 -4.21 4.22
CA SER A 63 -5.60 -4.81 3.63
C SER A 63 -5.74 -6.32 3.49
N ALA A 64 -6.25 -7.00 4.54
CA ALA A 64 -6.54 -8.42 4.51
C ALA A 64 -7.52 -8.78 3.38
N ALA A 65 -8.63 -8.04 3.27
CA ALA A 65 -9.58 -8.22 2.18
C ALA A 65 -8.94 -8.00 0.80
N GLY A 66 -8.20 -6.90 0.62
CA GLY A 66 -7.51 -6.58 -0.63
C GLY A 66 -6.52 -7.65 -1.06
N CYS A 67 -5.74 -8.20 -0.12
CA CYS A 67 -4.80 -9.29 -0.40
C CYS A 67 -5.53 -10.55 -0.90
N VAL A 68 -6.63 -10.93 -0.24
CA VAL A 68 -7.42 -12.11 -0.61
C VAL A 68 -8.08 -11.92 -1.97
N VAL A 69 -8.66 -10.74 -2.21
CA VAL A 69 -9.26 -10.38 -3.49
C VAL A 69 -8.22 -10.42 -4.61
N ASN A 70 -7.03 -9.86 -4.39
CA ASN A 70 -5.95 -9.95 -5.37
C ASN A 70 -5.60 -11.40 -5.71
N ASP A 71 -5.41 -12.26 -4.70
CA ASP A 71 -5.12 -13.68 -4.91
C ASP A 71 -6.29 -14.44 -5.59
N LEU A 72 -7.54 -14.03 -5.38
CA LEU A 72 -8.71 -14.60 -6.08
C LEU A 72 -8.72 -14.23 -7.57
N TRP A 73 -8.38 -12.99 -7.91
CA TRP A 73 -8.26 -12.52 -9.29
C TRP A 73 -7.05 -13.11 -10.01
N ASP A 74 -5.95 -13.31 -9.28
CA ASP A 74 -4.67 -13.71 -9.85
C ASP A 74 -4.43 -15.23 -9.71
N LYS A 75 -5.38 -16.02 -9.20
CA LYS A 75 -5.22 -17.47 -8.96
C LYS A 75 -4.69 -18.29 -10.15
N ASP A 76 -4.97 -17.85 -11.38
CA ASP A 76 -4.56 -18.51 -12.63
C ASP A 76 -3.26 -17.91 -13.21
N ILE A 77 -2.84 -16.72 -12.74
CA ILE A 77 -1.64 -16.00 -13.17
C ILE A 77 -0.49 -16.21 -12.19
N ASP A 78 -0.79 -16.15 -10.89
CA ASP A 78 0.16 -16.30 -9.79
C ASP A 78 1.03 -17.58 -9.89
N PRO A 79 0.54 -18.75 -10.37
CA PRO A 79 1.37 -19.94 -10.59
C PRO A 79 2.52 -19.74 -11.58
N GLU A 80 2.37 -18.80 -12.51
CA GLU A 80 3.33 -18.52 -13.59
C GLU A 80 4.37 -17.45 -13.21
N VAL A 81 4.33 -16.90 -11.99
CA VAL A 81 5.27 -15.86 -11.51
C VAL A 81 6.05 -16.41 -10.32
N GLU A 82 7.38 -16.34 -10.36
CA GLU A 82 8.26 -17.02 -9.39
C GLU A 82 7.93 -16.64 -7.94
N ARG A 83 7.73 -15.34 -7.69
CA ARG A 83 7.45 -14.78 -6.38
C ARG A 83 6.09 -15.20 -5.79
N THR A 84 5.12 -15.52 -6.64
CA THR A 84 3.71 -15.68 -6.24
C THR A 84 3.17 -17.09 -6.44
N ARG A 85 3.93 -17.98 -7.07
CA ARG A 85 3.53 -19.37 -7.32
C ARG A 85 3.10 -20.13 -6.07
N ASP A 86 3.71 -19.83 -4.93
CA ASP A 86 3.42 -20.50 -3.66
C ASP A 86 2.28 -19.83 -2.86
N ARG A 87 1.56 -18.86 -3.43
CA ARG A 87 0.42 -18.25 -2.74
C ARG A 87 -0.69 -19.27 -2.47
N PRO A 88 -1.40 -19.20 -1.33
CA PRO A 88 -2.33 -20.25 -0.92
C PRO A 88 -3.43 -20.63 -1.92
N LEU A 89 -3.97 -19.66 -2.67
CA LEU A 89 -4.99 -19.93 -3.69
C LEU A 89 -4.39 -20.43 -5.00
N ALA A 90 -3.21 -19.93 -5.37
CA ALA A 90 -2.46 -20.34 -6.57
C ALA A 90 -1.95 -21.79 -6.46
N SER A 91 -1.36 -22.13 -5.32
CA SER A 91 -0.85 -23.47 -5.01
C SER A 91 -1.95 -24.47 -4.61
N ARG A 92 -3.22 -24.02 -4.56
CA ARG A 92 -4.39 -24.80 -4.13
C ARG A 92 -4.29 -25.34 -2.70
N ALA A 93 -3.44 -24.75 -1.86
CA ALA A 93 -3.37 -25.04 -0.42
C ALA A 93 -4.65 -24.62 0.32
N LEU A 94 -5.40 -23.64 -0.23
CA LEU A 94 -6.76 -23.30 0.20
C LEU A 94 -7.72 -23.36 -0.99
N SER A 95 -8.96 -23.75 -0.71
CA SER A 95 -10.02 -23.66 -1.72
C SER A 95 -10.45 -22.21 -1.96
N ILE A 96 -10.92 -21.92 -3.17
CA ILE A 96 -11.49 -20.61 -3.54
C ILE A 96 -12.63 -20.21 -2.59
N LYS A 97 -13.46 -21.17 -2.16
CA LYS A 97 -14.56 -20.93 -1.20
C LYS A 97 -14.05 -20.39 0.14
N VAL A 98 -12.93 -20.94 0.63
CA VAL A 98 -12.29 -20.44 1.86
C VAL A 98 -11.76 -19.02 1.64
N GLY A 99 -11.12 -18.75 0.50
CA GLY A 99 -10.69 -17.39 0.13
C GLY A 99 -11.85 -16.39 0.16
N ILE A 100 -12.97 -16.71 -0.49
CA ILE A 100 -14.17 -15.86 -0.50
C ILE A 100 -14.70 -15.63 0.93
N ALA A 101 -14.79 -16.67 1.75
CA ALA A 101 -15.25 -16.54 3.14
C ALA A 101 -14.33 -15.62 3.96
N VAL A 102 -13.00 -15.76 3.81
CA VAL A 102 -12.02 -14.89 4.48
C VAL A 102 -12.16 -13.43 4.03
N ALA A 103 -12.36 -13.19 2.72
CA ALA A 103 -12.60 -11.84 2.20
C ALA A 103 -13.88 -11.23 2.77
N ILE A 104 -14.98 -11.99 2.85
CA ILE A 104 -16.25 -11.53 3.43
C ILE A 104 -16.08 -11.18 4.90
N VAL A 105 -15.40 -12.02 5.68
CA VAL A 105 -15.12 -11.74 7.10
C VAL A 105 -14.27 -10.48 7.26
N ALA A 106 -13.20 -10.34 6.48
CA ALA A 106 -12.34 -9.16 6.53
C ALA A 106 -13.09 -7.87 6.16
N LEU A 107 -13.92 -7.89 5.11
CA LEU A 107 -14.79 -6.76 4.74
C LEU A 107 -15.86 -6.49 5.80
N GLY A 108 -16.43 -7.53 6.42
CA GLY A 108 -17.39 -7.40 7.52
C GLY A 108 -16.79 -6.71 8.73
N CYS A 109 -15.56 -7.07 9.11
CA CYS A 109 -14.81 -6.39 10.17
C CYS A 109 -14.54 -4.91 9.82
N ALA A 110 -14.12 -4.62 8.58
CA ALA A 110 -13.92 -3.25 8.12
C ALA A 110 -15.22 -2.43 8.14
N ALA A 111 -16.34 -3.03 7.70
CA ALA A 111 -17.65 -2.39 7.72
C ALA A 111 -18.15 -2.11 9.15
N MET A 112 -17.93 -3.04 10.08
CA MET A 112 -18.25 -2.84 11.50
C MET A 112 -17.51 -1.63 12.08
N LEU A 113 -16.22 -1.50 11.78
CA LEU A 113 -15.40 -0.35 12.20
C LEU A 113 -15.84 0.96 11.52
N ALA A 114 -16.28 0.90 10.27
CA ALA A 114 -16.74 2.07 9.53
C ALA A 114 -17.95 2.77 10.18
N PHE A 115 -18.80 2.05 10.93
CA PHE A 115 -19.92 2.64 11.67
C PHE A 115 -19.49 3.60 12.80
N TYR A 116 -18.24 3.54 13.24
CA TYR A 116 -17.68 4.52 14.18
C TYR A 116 -17.43 5.88 13.51
N LEU A 117 -17.26 5.89 12.19
CA LEU A 117 -16.89 7.09 11.44
C LEU A 117 -18.09 8.01 11.19
N ASN A 118 -17.82 9.28 10.96
CA ASN A 118 -18.86 10.23 10.54
C ASN A 118 -19.39 9.87 9.12
N PRO A 119 -20.54 10.42 8.70
CA PRO A 119 -21.18 10.04 7.44
C PRO A 119 -20.30 10.20 6.20
N LEU A 120 -19.48 11.25 6.13
CA LEU A 120 -18.60 11.47 4.97
C LEU A 120 -17.56 10.35 4.88
N SER A 121 -16.86 10.07 5.98
CA SER A 121 -15.83 9.02 6.04
C SER A 121 -16.42 7.61 5.85
N PHE A 122 -17.63 7.36 6.35
CA PHE A 122 -18.35 6.12 6.10
C PHE A 122 -18.61 5.92 4.60
N TRP A 123 -19.18 6.91 3.92
CA TRP A 123 -19.46 6.80 2.49
C TRP A 123 -18.19 6.76 1.62
N LEU A 124 -17.11 7.42 2.04
CA LEU A 124 -15.79 7.25 1.43
C LEU A 124 -15.25 5.82 1.58
N SER A 125 -15.48 5.18 2.74
CA SER A 125 -15.14 3.76 2.96
C SER A 125 -15.93 2.84 2.03
N VAL A 126 -17.22 3.11 1.85
CA VAL A 126 -18.08 2.38 0.89
C VAL A 126 -17.58 2.60 -0.54
N ALA A 127 -17.23 3.82 -0.91
CA ALA A 127 -16.70 4.15 -2.24
C ALA A 127 -15.33 3.51 -2.53
N ALA A 128 -14.53 3.22 -1.51
CA ALA A 128 -13.24 2.53 -1.67
C ALA A 128 -13.42 1.05 -2.08
N VAL A 129 -14.49 0.39 -1.64
CA VAL A 129 -14.75 -1.04 -1.87
C VAL A 129 -14.70 -1.42 -3.36
N PRO A 130 -15.45 -0.80 -4.28
CA PRO A 130 -15.40 -1.18 -5.70
C PRO A 130 -13.99 -1.00 -6.28
N VAL A 131 -13.24 0.04 -5.87
CA VAL A 131 -11.86 0.25 -6.34
C VAL A 131 -10.97 -0.90 -5.87
N ILE A 132 -11.08 -1.30 -4.60
CA ILE A 132 -10.33 -2.45 -4.03
C ILE A 132 -10.70 -3.77 -4.73
N LEU A 133 -11.99 -3.97 -5.05
CA LEU A 133 -12.46 -5.19 -5.69
C LEU A 133 -12.04 -5.31 -7.15
N LEU A 134 -11.90 -4.19 -7.85
CA LEU A 134 -11.67 -4.15 -9.28
C LEU A 134 -10.22 -3.86 -9.68
N TYR A 135 -9.39 -3.27 -8.80
CA TYR A 135 -8.01 -2.92 -9.15
C TYR A 135 -7.17 -4.10 -9.68
N PRO A 136 -7.31 -5.37 -9.21
CA PRO A 136 -6.49 -6.45 -9.76
C PRO A 136 -6.77 -6.69 -11.26
N GLY A 137 -7.99 -6.39 -11.71
CA GLY A 137 -8.36 -6.40 -13.12
C GLY A 137 -7.55 -5.42 -13.97
N ALA A 138 -7.03 -4.34 -13.38
CA ALA A 138 -6.25 -3.31 -14.09
C ALA A 138 -4.99 -3.89 -14.77
N LYS A 139 -4.38 -4.94 -14.20
CA LYS A 139 -3.20 -5.61 -14.80
C LYS A 139 -3.48 -6.12 -16.22
N ARG A 140 -4.73 -6.45 -16.53
CA ARG A 140 -5.13 -7.02 -17.82
C ARG A 140 -5.50 -5.96 -18.87
N VAL A 141 -5.84 -4.75 -18.45
CA VAL A 141 -6.46 -3.75 -19.35
C VAL A 141 -5.82 -2.36 -19.31
N PHE A 142 -5.06 -2.05 -18.26
CA PHE A 142 -4.52 -0.72 -18.03
C PHE A 142 -2.99 -0.75 -18.00
N PRO A 143 -2.27 0.09 -18.77
CA PRO A 143 -0.81 0.01 -18.88
C PRO A 143 -0.06 0.25 -17.56
N VAL A 144 -0.64 1.03 -16.65
CA VAL A 144 -0.02 1.41 -15.36
C VAL A 144 -0.96 1.02 -14.21
N PRO A 145 -1.18 -0.28 -13.94
CA PRO A 145 -2.13 -0.72 -12.89
C PRO A 145 -1.78 -0.16 -11.50
N GLN A 146 -0.51 0.18 -11.27
CA GLN A 146 -0.01 0.87 -10.10
C GLN A 146 -0.73 2.20 -9.84
N LEU A 147 -1.18 2.92 -10.87
CA LEU A 147 -1.98 4.14 -10.67
C LEU A 147 -3.35 3.83 -10.05
N VAL A 148 -3.99 2.73 -10.47
CA VAL A 148 -5.28 2.30 -9.90
C VAL A 148 -5.09 1.87 -8.45
N LEU A 149 -3.98 1.17 -8.15
CA LEU A 149 -3.60 0.85 -6.77
C LEU A 149 -3.37 2.11 -5.93
N SER A 150 -2.62 3.09 -6.46
CA SER A 150 -2.38 4.37 -5.81
C SER A 150 -3.67 5.12 -5.48
N ILE A 151 -4.66 5.10 -6.40
CA ILE A 151 -5.98 5.69 -6.15
C ILE A 151 -6.71 4.94 -5.03
N ALA A 152 -6.65 3.60 -5.02
CA ALA A 152 -7.22 2.79 -3.95
C ALA A 152 -6.60 3.15 -2.59
N TRP A 153 -5.28 3.36 -2.53
CA TRP A 153 -4.57 3.77 -1.32
C TRP A 153 -4.86 5.22 -0.94
N GLY A 154 -5.14 6.08 -1.91
CA GLY A 154 -5.60 7.45 -1.68
C GLY A 154 -6.86 7.52 -0.81
N PHE A 155 -7.74 6.52 -0.84
CA PHE A 155 -8.89 6.47 0.08
C PHE A 155 -8.47 6.43 1.55
N ALA A 156 -7.30 5.86 1.88
CA ALA A 156 -6.79 5.87 3.24
C ALA A 156 -6.58 7.29 3.78
N VAL A 157 -6.18 8.23 2.90
CA VAL A 157 -6.09 9.66 3.21
C VAL A 157 -7.48 10.28 3.34
N LEU A 158 -8.35 10.09 2.35
CA LEU A 158 -9.67 10.72 2.32
C LEU A 158 -10.51 10.32 3.54
N ILE A 159 -10.54 9.02 3.87
CA ILE A 159 -11.29 8.48 5.00
C ILE A 159 -10.73 9.02 6.32
N SER A 160 -9.41 8.90 6.53
CA SER A 160 -8.78 9.29 7.80
C SER A 160 -8.79 10.80 8.04
N TRP A 161 -8.64 11.62 7.00
CA TRP A 161 -8.71 13.08 7.10
C TRP A 161 -10.12 13.55 7.41
N SER A 162 -11.10 13.07 6.63
CA SER A 162 -12.50 13.43 6.83
C SER A 162 -13.04 12.90 8.15
N ALA A 163 -12.44 11.85 8.73
CA ALA A 163 -12.85 11.31 10.03
C ALA A 163 -12.71 12.35 11.15
N VAL A 164 -11.73 13.25 11.02
CA VAL A 164 -11.47 14.35 11.96
C VAL A 164 -12.21 15.62 11.54
N THR A 165 -12.11 16.01 10.27
CA THR A 165 -12.51 17.36 9.81
C THR A 165 -13.93 17.42 9.25
N GLN A 166 -14.55 16.28 8.94
CA GLN A 166 -15.85 16.15 8.26
C GLN A 166 -15.93 16.90 6.92
N ASN A 167 -14.78 17.21 6.31
CA ASN A 167 -14.69 17.86 5.01
C ASN A 167 -13.45 17.37 4.23
N LEU A 168 -13.35 17.77 2.96
CA LEU A 168 -12.18 17.55 2.11
C LEU A 168 -11.68 18.91 1.63
N SER A 169 -10.66 19.43 2.29
CA SER A 169 -10.05 20.73 2.01
C SER A 169 -8.80 20.60 1.16
N GLN A 170 -8.21 21.72 0.75
CA GLN A 170 -6.96 21.73 -0.02
C GLN A 170 -5.82 20.89 0.62
N PRO A 171 -5.54 20.99 1.94
CA PRO A 171 -4.59 20.10 2.60
C PRO A 171 -4.84 18.61 2.37
N THR A 172 -6.11 18.18 2.36
CA THR A 172 -6.48 16.78 2.08
C THR A 172 -6.03 16.35 0.69
N TRP A 173 -6.26 17.19 -0.32
CA TRP A 173 -5.93 16.89 -1.70
C TRP A 173 -4.42 16.93 -1.96
N LEU A 174 -3.68 17.81 -1.28
CA LEU A 174 -2.22 17.82 -1.32
C LEU A 174 -1.65 16.51 -0.76
N LEU A 175 -2.15 16.06 0.40
CA LEU A 175 -1.72 14.79 1.00
C LEU A 175 -2.13 13.57 0.16
N TRP A 176 -3.34 13.62 -0.42
CA TRP A 176 -3.84 12.57 -1.31
C TRP A 176 -2.99 12.45 -2.57
N GLY A 177 -2.66 13.58 -3.22
CA GLY A 177 -1.78 13.62 -4.37
C GLY A 177 -0.37 13.14 -4.04
N ALA A 178 0.19 13.57 -2.90
CA ALA A 178 1.47 13.09 -2.40
C ALA A 178 1.46 11.56 -2.20
N THR A 179 0.39 11.04 -1.63
CA THR A 179 0.21 9.59 -1.41
C THR A 179 0.16 8.82 -2.73
N ILE A 180 -0.53 9.36 -3.74
CA ILE A 180 -0.60 8.71 -5.06
C ILE A 180 0.77 8.64 -5.72
N LEU A 181 1.49 9.76 -5.72
CA LEU A 181 2.83 9.83 -6.32
C LEU A 181 3.81 8.94 -5.55
N TRP A 182 3.76 8.97 -4.22
CA TRP A 182 4.61 8.12 -3.40
C TRP A 182 4.35 6.63 -3.69
N THR A 183 3.07 6.25 -3.77
CA THR A 183 2.65 4.89 -4.10
C THR A 183 3.07 4.47 -5.49
N LEU A 184 2.92 5.35 -6.49
CA LEU A 184 3.45 5.11 -7.83
C LEU A 184 4.96 4.89 -7.81
N GLY A 185 5.71 5.67 -7.03
CA GLY A 185 7.15 5.55 -6.89
C GLY A 185 7.57 4.20 -6.33
N PHE A 186 7.19 3.89 -5.10
CA PHE A 186 7.64 2.65 -4.46
C PHE A 186 7.03 1.39 -5.08
N ASP A 187 5.80 1.45 -5.61
CA ASP A 187 5.16 0.27 -6.20
C ASP A 187 5.67 0.01 -7.61
N THR A 188 6.12 1.04 -8.33
CA THR A 188 6.91 0.84 -9.56
C THR A 188 8.27 0.24 -9.25
N VAL A 189 8.95 0.67 -8.18
CA VAL A 189 10.18 -0.02 -7.69
C VAL A 189 9.89 -1.48 -7.40
N TYR A 190 8.78 -1.79 -6.74
CA TYR A 190 8.40 -3.16 -6.43
C TYR A 190 8.13 -3.98 -7.70
N ALA A 191 7.42 -3.40 -8.68
CA ALA A 191 7.13 -4.06 -9.96
C ALA A 191 8.37 -4.34 -10.82
N MET A 192 9.50 -3.66 -10.57
CA MET A 192 10.75 -3.94 -11.29
C MET A 192 11.26 -5.36 -11.06
N SER A 193 10.96 -6.00 -9.91
CA SER A 193 11.39 -7.38 -9.65
C SER A 193 10.67 -8.41 -10.51
N ASP A 194 9.44 -8.10 -10.93
CA ASP A 194 8.55 -9.03 -11.63
C ASP A 194 8.50 -8.74 -13.14
N ARG A 195 9.29 -7.78 -13.62
CA ARG A 195 9.23 -7.25 -14.99
C ARG A 195 9.38 -8.32 -16.08
N GLU A 196 10.24 -9.31 -15.88
CA GLU A 196 10.46 -10.38 -16.86
C GLU A 196 9.28 -11.38 -16.90
N ASP A 197 8.77 -11.76 -15.73
CA ASP A 197 7.59 -12.62 -15.60
C ASP A 197 6.34 -11.92 -16.18
N ASP A 198 6.14 -10.64 -15.85
CA ASP A 198 5.03 -9.83 -16.38
C ASP A 198 5.05 -9.81 -17.91
N ARG A 199 6.25 -9.64 -18.51
CA ARG A 199 6.42 -9.65 -19.98
C ARG A 199 6.11 -11.01 -20.57
N ARG A 200 6.55 -12.09 -19.93
CA ARG A 200 6.33 -13.47 -20.39
C ARG A 200 4.83 -13.81 -20.42
N ILE A 201 4.10 -13.39 -19.40
CA ILE A 201 2.67 -13.71 -19.23
C ILE A 201 1.79 -12.70 -19.99
N GLY A 202 2.34 -11.55 -20.40
CA GLY A 202 1.62 -10.54 -21.17
C GLY A 202 0.69 -9.70 -20.31
N ILE A 203 1.03 -9.47 -19.04
CA ILE A 203 0.30 -8.56 -18.14
C ILE A 203 0.95 -7.19 -18.10
N ASN A 204 0.16 -6.15 -17.83
CA ASN A 204 0.64 -4.78 -17.73
C ASN A 204 1.26 -4.51 -16.36
N SER A 205 2.32 -3.70 -16.35
CA SER A 205 2.88 -3.11 -15.14
C SER A 205 3.57 -1.79 -15.48
N SER A 206 3.66 -0.88 -14.52
CA SER A 206 4.38 0.39 -14.67
C SER A 206 5.85 0.17 -15.04
N ALA A 207 6.48 -0.89 -14.51
CA ALA A 207 7.83 -1.29 -14.86
C ALA A 207 7.98 -1.65 -16.36
N LEU A 208 6.97 -2.29 -16.95
CA LEU A 208 6.93 -2.56 -18.39
C LEU A 208 6.60 -1.32 -19.20
N PHE A 209 5.61 -0.54 -18.77
CA PHE A 209 5.17 0.67 -19.47
C PHE A 209 6.27 1.72 -19.60
N PHE A 210 6.97 2.01 -18.50
CA PHE A 210 8.09 2.97 -18.52
C PHE A 210 9.39 2.36 -19.08
N GLY A 211 9.52 1.03 -19.07
CA GLY A 211 10.65 0.32 -19.65
C GLY A 211 11.99 0.84 -19.11
N ASN A 212 12.84 1.36 -19.99
CA ASN A 212 14.16 1.90 -19.63
C ASN A 212 14.07 3.24 -18.88
N TYR A 213 12.93 3.93 -18.95
CA TYR A 213 12.68 5.19 -18.25
C TYR A 213 12.05 4.96 -16.86
N ALA A 214 11.87 3.71 -16.41
CA ALA A 214 11.29 3.42 -15.09
C ALA A 214 12.04 4.13 -13.94
N PRO A 215 13.39 4.18 -13.88
CA PRO A 215 14.09 4.95 -12.87
C PRO A 215 13.76 6.45 -12.89
N ASP A 216 13.63 7.04 -14.08
CA ASP A 216 13.29 8.47 -14.25
C ASP A 216 11.85 8.75 -13.80
N ALA A 217 10.90 7.88 -14.18
CA ALA A 217 9.52 7.97 -13.74
C ALA A 217 9.41 7.88 -12.20
N ILE A 218 10.10 6.92 -11.59
CA ILE A 218 10.16 6.77 -10.11
C ILE A 218 10.74 8.05 -9.47
N GLY A 219 11.83 8.59 -10.02
CA GLY A 219 12.43 9.84 -9.56
C GLY A 219 11.46 11.02 -9.61
N ILE A 220 10.71 11.16 -10.70
CA ILE A 220 9.68 12.19 -10.87
C ILE A 220 8.55 12.00 -9.85
N PHE A 221 8.09 10.78 -9.61
CA PHE A 221 7.06 10.49 -8.62
C PHE A 221 7.51 10.86 -7.19
N PHE A 222 8.73 10.51 -6.80
CA PHE A 222 9.27 10.94 -5.50
C PHE A 222 9.48 12.45 -5.43
N ALA A 223 9.97 13.09 -6.49
CA ALA A 223 10.09 14.55 -6.54
C ALA A 223 8.73 15.24 -6.36
N GLY A 224 7.70 14.78 -7.06
CA GLY A 224 6.34 15.29 -6.90
C GLY A 224 5.76 15.03 -5.50
N THR A 225 6.08 13.89 -4.88
CA THR A 225 5.74 13.61 -3.48
C THR A 225 6.38 14.66 -2.54
N ILE A 226 7.67 14.94 -2.70
CA ILE A 226 8.39 15.94 -1.89
C ILE A 226 7.74 17.32 -2.06
N LEU A 227 7.43 17.72 -3.29
CA LEU A 227 6.82 19.02 -3.59
C LEU A 227 5.43 19.15 -2.94
N LEU A 228 4.58 18.14 -3.06
CA LEU A 228 3.24 18.17 -2.49
C LEU A 228 3.26 18.11 -0.95
N LEU A 229 4.15 17.31 -0.35
CA LEU A 229 4.32 17.31 1.11
C LEU A 229 4.93 18.62 1.61
N GLY A 230 5.87 19.22 0.88
CA GLY A 230 6.43 20.53 1.20
C GLY A 230 5.36 21.63 1.14
N TRP A 231 4.53 21.63 0.10
CA TRP A 231 3.41 22.57 0.00
C TRP A 231 2.41 22.34 1.13
N LEU A 232 2.03 21.10 1.41
CA LEU A 232 1.17 20.77 2.55
C LEU A 232 1.73 21.32 3.87
N GLY A 233 3.03 21.14 4.12
CA GLY A 233 3.70 21.64 5.33
C GLY A 233 3.67 23.16 5.45
N ILE A 234 3.77 23.90 4.33
CA ILE A 234 3.60 25.36 4.33
C ILE A 234 2.15 25.74 4.62
N GLU A 235 1.20 25.08 3.95
CA GLU A 235 -0.24 25.35 4.04
C GLU A 235 -0.79 25.19 5.45
N ILE A 236 -0.34 24.15 6.18
CA ILE A 236 -0.78 23.87 7.56
C ILE A 236 0.25 24.32 8.62
N HIS A 237 1.24 25.12 8.21
CA HIS A 237 2.25 25.73 9.08
C HIS A 237 3.04 24.76 9.97
N LEU A 238 3.51 23.64 9.42
CA LEU A 238 4.34 22.68 10.16
C LEU A 238 5.73 23.26 10.51
N HIS A 239 6.18 22.96 11.73
CA HIS A 239 7.45 23.42 12.28
C HIS A 239 8.65 22.58 11.81
N LEU A 240 9.84 22.95 12.29
CA LEU A 240 11.15 22.46 11.84
C LEU A 240 11.26 20.92 11.84
N ALA A 241 10.63 20.22 12.79
CA ALA A 241 10.68 18.77 12.87
C ALA A 241 10.17 18.09 11.58
N PHE A 242 9.08 18.60 10.99
CA PHE A 242 8.57 18.10 9.72
C PHE A 242 9.60 18.28 8.60
N TRP A 243 10.16 19.48 8.46
CA TRP A 243 11.13 19.81 7.42
C TRP A 243 12.40 18.96 7.51
N ILE A 244 12.88 18.65 8.72
CA ILE A 244 14.01 17.73 8.91
C ILE A 244 13.66 16.34 8.38
N THR A 245 12.49 15.80 8.75
CA THR A 245 12.08 14.46 8.28
C THR A 245 11.82 14.41 6.77
N LEU A 246 11.29 15.49 6.19
CA LEU A 246 11.10 15.62 4.74
C LEU A 246 12.45 15.69 4.01
N ALA A 247 13.45 16.39 4.57
CA ALA A 247 14.81 16.40 4.04
C ALA A 247 15.45 15.01 4.09
N LEU A 248 15.30 14.27 5.20
CA LEU A 248 15.78 12.88 5.32
C LEU A 248 15.10 11.95 4.30
N ALA A 249 13.79 12.07 4.12
CA ALA A 249 13.04 11.33 3.11
C ALA A 249 13.54 11.65 1.69
N SER A 250 13.78 12.94 1.40
CA SER A 250 14.30 13.41 0.12
C SER A 250 15.67 12.84 -0.21
N ILE A 251 16.57 12.77 0.79
CA ILE A 251 17.88 12.12 0.64
C ILE A 251 17.71 10.62 0.37
N GLY A 252 16.82 9.94 1.10
CA GLY A 252 16.51 8.53 0.91
C GLY A 252 15.99 8.22 -0.50
N TRP A 253 15.04 9.01 -0.99
CA TRP A 253 14.52 8.86 -2.36
C TRP A 253 15.53 9.24 -3.43
N GLY A 254 16.35 10.27 -3.21
CA GLY A 254 17.46 10.62 -4.11
C GLY A 254 18.50 9.49 -4.22
N TRP A 255 18.80 8.82 -3.11
CA TRP A 255 19.67 7.64 -3.09
C TRP A 255 19.04 6.44 -3.82
N GLN A 256 17.74 6.19 -3.64
CA GLN A 256 17.03 5.14 -4.38
C GLN A 256 17.07 5.42 -5.88
N TYR A 257 16.76 6.65 -6.30
CA TYR A 257 16.85 7.07 -7.69
C TYR A 257 18.25 6.85 -8.28
N TRP A 258 19.30 7.30 -7.58
CA TRP A 258 20.68 7.09 -8.00
C TRP A 258 21.03 5.60 -8.14
N ARG A 259 20.60 4.75 -7.19
CA ARG A 259 20.81 3.31 -7.29
C ARG A 259 20.06 2.68 -8.46
N LEU A 260 18.82 3.07 -8.71
CA LEU A 260 18.02 2.55 -9.83
C LEU A 260 18.61 2.88 -11.20
N LYS A 261 19.47 3.91 -11.27
CA LYS A 261 20.25 4.25 -12.48
C LYS A 261 21.50 3.39 -12.68
N GLN A 262 21.91 2.61 -11.68
CA GLN A 262 23.07 1.72 -11.82
C GLN A 262 22.70 0.49 -12.66
N GLN A 263 23.68 -0.01 -13.42
CA GLN A 263 23.54 -1.26 -14.16
C GLN A 263 23.61 -2.46 -13.19
N ASP A 264 22.99 -3.57 -13.58
CA ASP A 264 23.05 -4.87 -12.88
C ASP A 264 22.56 -4.87 -11.42
N LEU A 265 21.50 -4.12 -11.13
CA LEU A 265 20.88 -4.15 -9.81
C LEU A 265 20.21 -5.52 -9.54
N PRO A 266 20.59 -6.25 -8.49
CA PRO A 266 19.99 -7.56 -8.21
C PRO A 266 18.52 -7.42 -7.81
N ASN A 267 17.69 -8.40 -8.14
CA ASN A 267 16.24 -8.37 -7.84
C ASN A 267 15.92 -8.13 -6.35
N ALA A 268 16.77 -8.63 -5.45
CA ALA A 268 16.63 -8.42 -4.01
C ALA A 268 16.71 -6.93 -3.59
N ALA A 269 17.39 -6.09 -4.38
CA ALA A 269 17.52 -4.66 -4.12
C ALA A 269 16.17 -3.94 -4.25
N TYR A 270 15.32 -4.31 -5.21
CA TYR A 270 13.99 -3.72 -5.38
C TYR A 270 13.11 -3.96 -4.15
N ALA A 271 13.10 -5.21 -3.64
CA ALA A 271 12.40 -5.55 -2.42
C ALA A 271 12.97 -4.80 -1.20
N GLN A 272 14.28 -4.59 -1.13
CA GLN A 272 14.89 -3.77 -0.08
C GLN A 272 14.45 -2.31 -0.15
N MET A 273 14.43 -1.70 -1.34
CA MET A 273 14.00 -0.32 -1.55
C MET A 273 12.51 -0.12 -1.21
N PHE A 274 11.65 -1.08 -1.55
CA PHE A 274 10.26 -1.08 -1.10
C PHE A 274 10.16 -1.06 0.43
N ARG A 275 10.93 -1.93 1.11
CA ARG A 275 10.96 -1.97 2.59
C ARG A 275 11.50 -0.69 3.21
N GLN A 276 12.48 -0.03 2.57
CA GLN A 276 12.97 1.27 3.01
C GLN A 276 11.88 2.35 2.97
N ASN A 277 10.96 2.29 1.99
CA ASN A 277 9.84 3.23 1.94
C ASN A 277 8.91 3.09 3.14
N VAL A 278 8.73 1.89 3.70
CA VAL A 278 8.00 1.72 4.98
C VAL A 278 8.64 2.60 6.08
N TRP A 279 9.97 2.53 6.22
CA TRP A 279 10.69 3.31 7.22
C TRP A 279 10.67 4.81 6.95
N ILE A 280 10.87 5.23 5.70
CA ILE A 280 10.72 6.64 5.29
C ILE A 280 9.31 7.13 5.66
N GLY A 281 8.30 6.30 5.44
CA GLY A 281 6.93 6.54 5.82
C GLY A 281 6.74 6.87 7.30
N PHE A 282 7.35 6.05 8.17
CA PHE A 282 7.34 6.27 9.62
C PHE A 282 8.19 7.47 10.06
N ILE A 283 9.31 7.75 9.39
CA ILE A 283 10.14 8.94 9.65
C ILE A 283 9.31 10.20 9.39
N LEU A 284 8.62 10.26 8.25
CA LEU A 284 7.71 11.37 7.93
C LEU A 284 6.57 11.47 8.94
N LEU A 285 5.96 10.33 9.34
CA LEU A 285 4.91 10.33 10.37
C LEU A 285 5.42 10.93 11.70
N ALA A 286 6.62 10.57 12.14
CA ALA A 286 7.21 11.13 13.36
C ALA A 286 7.40 12.66 13.25
N GLY A 287 7.85 13.14 12.10
CA GLY A 287 7.96 14.57 11.83
C GLY A 287 6.61 15.28 11.75
N MET A 288 5.56 14.61 11.27
CA MET A 288 4.18 15.14 11.26
C MET A 288 3.56 15.18 12.66
N ILE A 289 3.94 14.28 13.57
CA ILE A 289 3.48 14.30 14.98
C ILE A 289 4.16 15.44 15.74
N VAL A 290 5.49 15.52 15.65
CA VAL A 290 6.30 16.50 16.39
C VAL A 290 6.26 17.88 15.72
N GLY A 291 5.92 17.96 14.43
CA GLY A 291 5.86 19.20 13.66
C GLY A 291 4.76 20.18 14.07
N TRP A 292 3.96 19.84 15.08
CA TRP A 292 2.97 20.72 15.72
C TRP A 292 3.50 21.36 17.03
N LEU A 293 4.71 21.01 17.46
CA LEU A 293 5.43 21.59 18.59
C LEU A 293 6.42 22.65 18.11
#